data_AF-X1N2G7-F1
#
_entry.id   AF-X1N2G7-F1
#
_cell.length_a   1.000
_cell.length_b   1.000
_cell.length_c   1.000
_cell.angle_alpha   90.00
_cell.angle_beta   90.00
_cell.angle_gamma   90.00
#
_symmetry.space_group_name_H-M   'P 1'
#
loop_
_entity.id
_entity.type
_entity.pdbx_description
1 polymer ?
#
loop_
_entity_poly.entity_id
_entity_poly.type
_entity_poly.pdbx_seq_one_letter_code
_entity_poly.pdbx_strand_id
1 'polypeptide(L)'
;YFYLDEGVLKAVDGVSFKVRKEKVLGLVGESGCGKSVTAQSILRIVPDPGKIEGKIFLQRKNGNAKKGPLDLAGLDSRGKEIRSIRGKEIAMIFQEPMTSFSPLHTIGNQIIEAILLHQNVNKQEARKLAIDMLDKVGIANPQQRIDEYPHQLSGGMRQRGHRFLKYHSYLFSPDRPDFFSP
;
A
#
# COMPACT_ATOMS: atom_id res chain seq x y z
N TYR A 1 -4.32 -9.58 -18.83
CA TYR A 1 -4.05 -10.83 -19.57
C TYR A 1 -3.03 -11.65 -18.83
N PHE A 2 -3.28 -12.95 -18.67
CA PHE A 2 -2.31 -13.92 -18.18
C PHE A 2 -2.08 -14.94 -19.29
N TYR A 3 -0.82 -15.12 -19.69
CA TYR A 3 -0.43 -16.08 -20.72
C TYR A 3 0.00 -17.35 -19.99
N LEU A 4 -0.87 -18.35 -20.02
CA LEU A 4 -0.67 -19.66 -19.42
C LEU A 4 -0.41 -20.67 -20.55
N ASP A 5 0.16 -21.83 -20.22
CA ASP A 5 0.44 -22.89 -21.21
C ASP A 5 -0.85 -23.37 -21.91
N GLU A 6 -1.98 -23.33 -21.20
CA GLU A 6 -3.31 -23.74 -21.66
C GLU A 6 -4.05 -22.65 -22.44
N GLY A 7 -3.51 -21.42 -22.49
CA GLY A 7 -4.10 -20.30 -23.24
C GLY A 7 -4.04 -18.95 -22.52
N VAL A 8 -4.79 -17.99 -23.05
CA VAL A 8 -4.79 -16.61 -22.55
C VAL A 8 -6.00 -16.37 -21.63
N LEU A 9 -5.73 -16.22 -20.33
CA LEU A 9 -6.76 -15.86 -19.35
C LEU A 9 -6.91 -14.33 -19.25
N LYS A 10 -8.11 -13.85 -19.55
CA LYS A 10 -8.51 -12.47 -19.27
C LYS A 10 -9.12 -12.35 -17.88
N ALA A 11 -8.27 -12.25 -16.86
CA ALA A 11 -8.74 -12.10 -15.47
C ALA A 11 -9.61 -10.84 -15.22
N VAL A 12 -9.44 -9.82 -16.05
CA VAL A 12 -10.26 -8.62 -16.11
C VAL A 12 -10.42 -8.27 -17.59
N ASP A 13 -11.65 -8.07 -18.05
CA ASP A 13 -11.95 -7.69 -19.45
C ASP A 13 -12.86 -6.46 -19.47
N GLY A 14 -12.51 -5.44 -20.26
CA GLY A 14 -13.36 -4.27 -20.52
C GLY A 14 -13.72 -3.34 -19.35
N VAL A 15 -13.06 -3.44 -18.19
CA VAL A 15 -13.42 -2.63 -17.01
C VAL A 15 -12.99 -1.17 -17.15
N SER A 16 -13.93 -0.24 -16.98
CA SER A 16 -13.69 1.21 -16.98
C SER A 16 -14.44 1.88 -15.82
N PHE A 17 -13.73 2.63 -14.99
CA PHE A 17 -14.32 3.42 -13.91
C PHE A 17 -13.47 4.64 -13.59
N LYS A 18 -14.06 5.59 -12.85
CA LYS A 18 -13.39 6.81 -12.38
C LYS A 18 -13.58 6.97 -10.89
N VAL A 19 -12.47 7.07 -10.15
CA VAL A 19 -12.48 7.45 -8.73
C VAL A 19 -12.30 8.97 -8.65
N ARG A 20 -13.30 9.67 -8.11
CA ARG A 20 -13.21 11.13 -7.90
C ARG A 20 -12.42 11.41 -6.62
N LYS A 21 -11.78 12.59 -6.56
CA LYS A 21 -11.15 13.09 -5.33
C LYS A 21 -12.17 13.04 -4.19
N GLU A 22 -11.74 12.59 -3.01
CA GLU A 22 -12.56 12.52 -1.79
C GLU A 22 -13.81 11.64 -1.89
N LYS A 23 -13.86 10.72 -2.87
CA LYS A 23 -14.93 9.73 -2.97
C LYS A 23 -14.40 8.33 -2.73
N VAL A 24 -15.26 7.51 -2.14
CA VAL A 24 -15.02 6.08 -1.94
C VAL A 24 -15.70 5.33 -3.07
N LEU A 25 -14.95 4.46 -3.74
CA LEU A 25 -15.49 3.52 -4.73
C LEU A 25 -15.39 2.11 -4.15
N GLY A 26 -16.52 1.41 -4.06
CA GLY A 26 -16.58 0.00 -3.73
C GLY A 26 -16.58 -0.86 -5.00
N LEU A 27 -15.70 -1.85 -5.07
CA LEU A 27 -15.70 -2.87 -6.12
C LEU A 27 -16.14 -4.20 -5.49
N VAL A 28 -17.33 -4.67 -5.86
CA VAL A 28 -17.97 -5.88 -5.32
C VAL A 28 -18.14 -6.91 -6.43
N GLY A 29 -18.03 -8.18 -6.08
CA GLY A 29 -18.21 -9.30 -6.99
C GLY A 29 -17.80 -10.61 -6.32
N GLU A 30 -18.08 -11.73 -6.97
CA GLU A 30 -17.78 -13.07 -6.47
C GLU A 30 -16.28 -13.36 -6.37
N SER A 31 -15.90 -14.38 -5.60
CA SER A 31 -14.49 -14.81 -5.55
C SER A 31 -13.99 -15.14 -6.96
N GLY A 32 -12.76 -14.73 -7.28
CA GLY A 32 -12.18 -14.97 -8.61
C GLY A 32 -12.60 -14.00 -9.72
N CYS A 33 -13.54 -13.08 -9.51
CA CYS A 33 -14.01 -12.16 -10.56
C CYS A 33 -13.04 -11.02 -10.95
N GLY A 34 -11.76 -11.10 -10.54
CA GLY A 34 -10.72 -10.15 -10.95
C GLY A 34 -10.52 -8.92 -10.06
N LYS A 35 -11.27 -8.73 -8.95
CA LYS A 35 -11.16 -7.54 -8.07
C LYS A 35 -9.73 -7.23 -7.63
N SER A 36 -9.00 -8.24 -7.16
CA SER A 36 -7.62 -8.11 -6.69
C SER A 36 -6.69 -7.72 -7.85
N VAL A 37 -6.89 -8.32 -9.03
CA VAL A 37 -6.11 -8.01 -10.24
C VAL A 37 -6.39 -6.57 -10.70
N THR A 38 -7.64 -6.11 -10.65
CA THR A 38 -8.01 -4.72 -10.94
C THR A 38 -7.24 -3.75 -10.02
N ALA A 39 -7.24 -4.01 -8.72
CA ALA A 39 -6.57 -3.15 -7.76
C ALA A 39 -5.03 -3.19 -7.90
N GLN A 40 -4.44 -4.36 -8.16
CA GLN A 40 -3.01 -4.53 -8.41
C GLN A 40 -2.56 -3.86 -9.71
N SER A 41 -3.43 -3.81 -10.73
CA SER A 41 -3.16 -3.16 -12.01
C SER A 41 -2.93 -1.65 -11.84
N ILE A 42 -3.69 -0.99 -10.97
CA ILE A 42 -3.53 0.45 -10.66
C ILE A 42 -2.10 0.76 -10.20
N LEU A 43 -1.53 -0.12 -9.38
CA LEU A 43 -0.20 0.05 -8.82
C LEU A 43 0.91 -0.60 -9.66
N ARG A 44 0.63 -1.16 -10.85
CA ARG A 44 1.61 -1.89 -11.69
C ARG A 44 2.29 -3.05 -10.95
N ILE A 45 1.58 -3.74 -10.06
CA ILE A 45 2.08 -4.87 -9.25
C ILE A 45 1.36 -6.18 -9.57
N VAL A 46 0.80 -6.29 -10.77
CA VAL A 46 0.20 -7.55 -11.24
C VAL A 46 1.30 -8.62 -11.26
N PRO A 47 1.07 -9.81 -10.68
CA PRO A 47 2.08 -10.87 -10.67
C PRO A 47 2.36 -11.36 -12.08
N ASP A 48 3.60 -11.75 -12.35
CA ASP A 48 3.97 -12.46 -13.57
C ASP A 48 3.15 -13.76 -13.69
N PRO A 49 2.70 -14.17 -14.89
CA PRO A 49 2.93 -13.59 -16.23
C PRO A 49 1.91 -12.51 -16.64
N GLY A 50 1.28 -11.83 -15.69
CA GLY A 50 0.20 -10.87 -15.94
C GLY A 50 0.65 -9.61 -16.67
N LYS A 51 -0.05 -9.27 -17.76
CA LYS A 51 0.08 -8.02 -18.52
C LYS A 51 -1.17 -7.17 -18.43
N ILE A 52 -0.95 -5.86 -18.33
CA ILE A 52 -1.99 -4.83 -18.34
C ILE A 52 -2.09 -4.27 -19.75
N GLU A 53 -3.26 -4.34 -20.35
CA GLU A 53 -3.60 -3.57 -21.56
C GLU A 53 -4.68 -2.56 -21.19
N GLY A 54 -4.50 -1.31 -21.61
CA GLY A 54 -5.36 -0.19 -21.24
C GLY A 54 -4.55 0.97 -20.68
N LYS A 55 -5.26 1.96 -20.13
CA LYS A 55 -4.67 3.19 -19.59
C LYS A 55 -5.16 3.43 -18.17
N ILE A 56 -4.27 3.91 -17.30
CA ILE A 56 -4.59 4.17 -15.90
C ILE A 56 -4.12 5.58 -15.58
N PHE A 57 -5.03 6.53 -15.56
CA PHE A 57 -4.68 7.94 -15.39
C PHE A 57 -4.72 8.38 -13.92
N LEU A 58 -3.60 8.91 -13.43
CA LEU A 58 -3.48 9.53 -12.11
C LEU A 58 -3.28 11.04 -12.25
N GLN A 59 -4.13 11.81 -11.55
CA GLN A 59 -3.89 13.23 -11.33
C GLN A 59 -2.93 13.39 -10.15
N ARG A 60 -1.67 13.74 -10.42
CA ARG A 60 -0.63 13.87 -9.39
C ARG A 60 -0.80 15.13 -8.54
N LYS A 61 -0.49 15.04 -7.24
CA LYS A 61 -0.49 16.20 -6.33
C LYS A 61 0.74 17.10 -6.54
N ASN A 62 1.90 16.50 -6.75
CA ASN A 62 3.20 17.19 -6.79
C ASN A 62 3.77 17.34 -8.22
N GLY A 63 3.02 16.94 -9.24
CA GLY A 63 3.39 17.19 -10.63
C GLY A 63 3.03 18.61 -11.02
N ASN A 64 3.86 19.26 -11.85
CA ASN A 64 3.50 20.51 -12.52
C ASN A 64 2.07 20.36 -13.06
N ALA A 65 1.09 21.10 -12.52
CA ALA A 65 -0.32 20.99 -12.90
C ALA A 65 -0.56 21.14 -14.41
N LYS A 66 0.42 21.71 -15.13
CA LYS A 66 0.51 21.84 -16.58
C LYS A 66 0.72 20.52 -17.35
N LYS A 67 1.16 19.43 -16.74
CA LYS A 67 1.46 18.16 -17.44
C LYS A 67 0.26 17.21 -17.60
N GLY A 68 -0.90 17.55 -17.02
CA GLY A 68 -2.10 16.70 -17.11
C GLY A 68 -1.98 15.36 -16.35
N PRO A 69 -2.93 14.44 -16.55
CA PRO A 69 -2.92 13.13 -15.91
C PRO A 69 -1.76 12.25 -16.40
N LEU A 70 -1.10 11.57 -15.47
CA LEU A 70 -0.04 10.60 -15.78
C LEU A 70 -0.65 9.23 -16.06
N ASP A 71 -0.28 8.60 -17.17
CA ASP A 71 -0.65 7.21 -17.45
C ASP A 71 0.30 6.24 -16.73
N LEU A 72 -0.19 5.58 -15.69
CA LEU A 72 0.57 4.60 -14.91
C LEU A 72 0.82 3.30 -15.69
N ALA A 73 -0.05 2.93 -16.63
CA ALA A 73 0.08 1.69 -17.39
C ALA A 73 1.32 1.70 -18.30
N GLY A 74 1.67 2.88 -18.81
CA GLY A 74 2.85 3.10 -19.66
C GLY A 74 4.17 3.24 -18.90
N LEU A 75 4.16 3.27 -17.56
CA LEU A 75 5.38 3.34 -16.77
C LEU A 75 6.08 1.98 -16.66
N ASP A 76 7.41 2.03 -16.64
CA ASP A 76 8.22 0.89 -16.21
C ASP A 76 7.79 0.48 -14.78
N SER A 77 7.38 -0.79 -14.62
CA SER A 77 6.91 -1.33 -13.33
C SER A 77 7.99 -1.33 -12.24
N ARG A 78 9.27 -1.28 -12.66
CA ARG A 78 10.45 -1.17 -11.79
C ARG A 78 11.08 0.22 -11.83
N GLY A 79 10.52 1.18 -12.55
CA GLY A 79 11.08 2.52 -12.73
C GLY A 79 11.06 3.38 -11.46
N LYS A 80 11.85 4.46 -11.45
CA LYS A 80 11.86 5.43 -10.32
C LYS A 80 10.52 6.17 -10.18
N GLU A 81 9.83 6.43 -11.29
CA GLU A 81 8.58 7.19 -11.28
C GLU A 81 7.44 6.44 -10.59
N ILE A 82 7.19 5.17 -10.94
CA ILE A 82 6.17 4.36 -10.27
C ILE A 82 6.51 4.13 -8.79
N ARG A 83 7.81 4.00 -8.45
CA ARG A 83 8.27 3.93 -7.04
C ARG A 83 7.99 5.22 -6.26
N SER A 84 8.05 6.37 -6.91
CA SER A 84 7.71 7.66 -6.28
C SER A 84 6.21 7.83 -5.99
N ILE A 85 5.36 7.08 -6.70
CA ILE A 85 3.89 7.11 -6.57
C ILE A 85 3.44 6.10 -5.51
N ARG A 86 4.02 4.89 -5.53
CA ARG A 86 3.76 3.84 -4.54
C ARG A 86 4.15 4.30 -3.14
N GLY A 87 3.27 4.07 -2.18
CA GLY A 87 3.45 4.56 -0.81
C GLY A 87 3.03 6.03 -0.69
N LYS A 88 3.53 6.91 -1.57
CA LYS A 88 3.33 8.36 -1.43
C LYS A 88 1.98 8.91 -1.87
N GLU A 89 1.57 8.58 -3.08
CA GLU A 89 0.33 9.11 -3.68
C GLU A 89 -0.75 8.03 -3.75
N ILE A 90 -0.36 6.77 -3.97
CA ILE A 90 -1.24 5.61 -3.96
C ILE A 90 -0.59 4.51 -3.13
N ALA A 91 -1.37 3.91 -2.25
CA ALA A 91 -0.93 2.76 -1.49
C ALA A 91 -2.08 1.76 -1.32
N MET A 92 -1.71 0.50 -1.16
CA MET A 92 -2.61 -0.64 -1.11
C MET A 92 -2.40 -1.38 0.21
N ILE A 93 -3.51 -1.84 0.78
CA ILE A 93 -3.55 -2.68 1.97
C ILE A 93 -4.05 -4.05 1.49
N PHE A 94 -3.22 -5.08 1.62
CA PHE A 94 -3.57 -6.43 1.17
C PHE A 94 -4.51 -7.13 2.16
N GLN A 95 -5.38 -8.00 1.64
CA GLN A 95 -6.39 -8.73 2.42
C GLN A 95 -5.82 -9.80 3.37
N GLU A 96 -4.55 -10.21 3.21
CA GLU A 96 -3.87 -11.19 4.07
C GLU A 96 -2.75 -10.56 4.92
N PRO A 97 -3.07 -10.07 6.12
CA PRO A 97 -2.12 -9.49 7.07
C PRO A 97 -1.03 -10.40 7.61
N MET A 98 -1.32 -11.70 7.66
CA MET A 98 -0.59 -12.63 8.54
C MET A 98 0.83 -12.92 8.03
N THR A 99 1.11 -12.59 6.76
CA THR A 99 2.43 -12.68 6.11
C THR A 99 3.18 -11.35 6.04
N SER A 100 2.59 -10.24 6.51
CA SER A 100 3.17 -8.89 6.32
C SER A 100 4.40 -8.62 7.18
N PHE A 101 4.52 -9.28 8.32
CA PHE A 101 5.74 -9.22 9.13
C PHE A 101 6.55 -10.51 8.95
N SER A 102 7.77 -10.37 8.44
CA SER A 102 8.77 -11.42 8.50
C SER A 102 8.95 -11.88 9.95
N PRO A 103 8.87 -13.19 10.23
CA PRO A 103 9.08 -13.72 11.58
C PRO A 103 10.54 -13.56 12.04
N LEU A 104 11.46 -13.26 11.11
CA LEU A 104 12.89 -13.13 11.35
C LEU A 104 13.30 -11.72 11.80
N HIS A 105 12.39 -10.76 11.78
CA HIS A 105 12.67 -9.37 12.14
C HIS A 105 11.69 -8.89 13.21
N THR A 106 12.16 -7.98 14.08
CA THR A 106 11.30 -7.29 15.03
C THR A 106 10.28 -6.43 14.29
N ILE A 107 9.16 -6.14 14.95
CA ILE A 107 8.10 -5.28 14.42
C ILE A 107 8.66 -3.90 14.08
N GLY A 108 9.48 -3.35 14.98
CA GLY A 108 10.12 -2.07 14.81
C GLY A 108 11.05 -1.99 13.61
N ASN A 109 11.88 -3.02 13.39
CA ASN A 109 12.81 -3.02 12.26
C ASN A 109 12.07 -2.90 10.92
N GLN A 110 10.98 -3.65 10.76
CA GLN A 110 10.20 -3.66 9.53
C GLN A 110 9.46 -2.33 9.30
N ILE A 111 8.92 -1.74 10.37
CA ILE A 111 8.30 -0.41 10.32
C ILE A 111 9.34 0.67 9.99
N ILE A 112 10.49 0.65 10.66
CA ILE A 112 11.58 1.62 10.48
C ILE A 112 12.13 1.54 9.06
N GLU A 113 12.35 0.35 8.53
CA GLU A 113 12.80 0.15 7.14
C GLU A 113 11.81 0.78 6.15
N ALA A 114 10.52 0.52 6.33
CA ALA A 114 9.48 1.10 5.49
C ALA A 114 9.46 2.63 5.58
N ILE A 115 9.66 3.23 6.77
CA ILE A 115 9.76 4.68 6.93
C ILE A 115 10.99 5.23 6.19
N LEU A 116 12.17 4.63 6.37
CA LEU A 116 13.42 5.06 5.75
C LEU A 116 13.39 4.95 4.22
N LEU A 117 12.68 3.95 3.67
CA LEU A 117 12.55 3.77 2.22
C LEU A 117 11.72 4.88 1.54
N HIS A 118 10.81 5.50 2.29
CA HIS A 118 9.82 6.40 1.70
C HIS A 118 9.88 7.84 2.25
N GLN A 119 10.51 8.07 3.41
CA GLN A 119 10.72 9.39 4.02
C GLN A 119 12.21 9.74 4.10
N ASN A 120 12.51 11.04 4.02
CA ASN A 120 13.87 11.54 4.17
C ASN A 120 14.15 11.90 5.63
N VAL A 121 14.19 10.89 6.49
CA VAL A 121 14.41 11.01 7.95
C VAL A 121 15.57 10.13 8.38
N ASN A 122 16.21 10.47 9.50
CA ASN A 122 17.26 9.63 10.06
C ASN A 122 16.68 8.44 10.85
N LYS A 123 17.54 7.48 11.21
CA LYS A 123 17.12 6.26 11.92
C LYS A 123 16.49 6.54 13.29
N GLN A 124 16.94 7.56 14.00
CA GLN A 124 16.39 7.91 15.31
C GLN A 124 14.97 8.49 15.19
N GLU A 125 14.77 9.38 14.21
CA GLU A 125 13.45 9.91 13.85
C GLU A 125 12.51 8.81 13.38
N ALA A 126 12.98 7.92 12.50
CA ALA A 126 12.19 6.78 12.03
C ALA A 126 11.75 5.88 13.19
N ARG A 127 12.60 5.66 14.21
CA ARG A 127 12.21 4.89 15.40
C ARG A 127 11.15 5.62 16.23
N LYS A 128 11.26 6.94 16.41
CA LYS A 128 10.22 7.72 17.12
C LYS A 128 8.88 7.65 16.39
N LEU A 129 8.90 7.82 15.07
CA LEU A 129 7.71 7.67 14.21
C LEU A 129 7.11 6.26 14.32
N ALA A 130 7.95 5.22 14.33
CA ALA A 130 7.49 3.84 14.50
C ALA A 130 6.76 3.62 15.84
N ILE A 131 7.29 4.16 16.93
CA ILE A 131 6.65 4.09 18.27
C ILE A 131 5.31 4.82 18.28
N ASP A 132 5.27 6.05 17.77
CA ASP A 132 4.04 6.85 17.66
C ASP A 132 2.97 6.13 16.82
N MET A 133 3.37 5.43 15.75
CA MET A 133 2.44 4.64 14.96
C MET A 133 1.90 3.42 15.69
N LEU A 134 2.74 2.71 16.44
CA LEU A 134 2.31 1.58 17.27
C LEU A 134 1.26 2.04 18.30
N ASP A 135 1.45 3.22 18.88
CA ASP A 135 0.48 3.85 19.77
C ASP A 135 -0.85 4.14 19.06
N LYS A 136 -0.79 4.81 17.90
CA LYS A 136 -1.96 5.15 17.06
C LYS A 136 -2.77 3.95 16.57
N VAL A 137 -2.16 2.76 16.45
CA VAL A 137 -2.88 1.53 16.09
C VAL A 137 -3.39 0.76 17.32
N GLY A 138 -3.15 1.27 18.54
CA GLY A 138 -3.60 0.70 19.81
C GLY A 138 -2.74 -0.45 20.33
N ILE A 139 -1.42 -0.42 20.09
CA ILE A 139 -0.47 -1.35 20.71
C ILE A 139 -0.04 -0.79 22.07
N ALA A 140 -0.41 -1.48 23.15
CA ALA A 140 0.02 -1.13 24.49
C ALA A 140 1.54 -1.26 24.64
N ASN A 141 2.16 -0.36 25.41
CA ASN A 141 3.60 -0.30 25.66
C ASN A 141 4.44 -0.25 24.36
N PRO A 142 4.18 0.69 23.45
CA PRO A 142 4.79 0.70 22.11
C PRO A 142 6.33 0.79 22.16
N GLN A 143 6.90 1.43 23.19
CA GLN A 143 8.36 1.51 23.40
C GLN A 143 9.01 0.16 23.70
N GLN A 144 8.28 -0.77 24.31
CA GLN A 144 8.74 -2.13 24.57
C GLN A 144 8.43 -3.03 23.37
N ARG A 145 7.20 -2.93 22.84
CA ARG A 145 6.70 -3.78 21.75
C ARG A 145 7.41 -3.57 20.41
N ILE A 146 8.07 -2.42 20.22
CA ILE A 146 8.84 -2.15 19.01
C ILE A 146 10.00 -3.14 18.81
N ASP A 147 10.58 -3.66 19.89
CA ASP A 147 11.71 -4.59 19.84
C ASP A 147 11.28 -6.06 19.89
N GLU A 148 9.97 -6.32 19.93
CA GLU A 148 9.43 -7.68 19.91
C GLU A 148 9.29 -8.24 18.49
N TYR A 149 9.28 -9.57 18.40
CA TYR A 149 9.00 -10.33 17.19
C TYR A 149 7.50 -10.58 17.01
N PRO A 150 7.03 -10.82 15.77
CA PRO A 150 5.61 -11.04 15.48
C PRO A 150 4.96 -12.17 16.28
N HIS A 151 5.71 -13.23 16.62
CA HIS A 151 5.21 -14.36 17.40
C HIS A 151 4.98 -14.03 18.88
N GLN A 152 5.57 -12.94 19.38
CA GLN A 152 5.41 -12.47 20.77
C GLN A 152 4.16 -11.60 20.96
N LEU A 153 3.50 -11.20 19.86
CA LEU A 153 2.24 -10.46 19.90
C LEU A 153 1.02 -11.40 19.94
N SER A 154 0.01 -11.02 20.71
CA SER A 154 -1.32 -11.65 20.64
C SER A 154 -1.94 -11.50 19.25
N GLY A 155 -2.87 -12.37 18.86
CA GLY A 155 -3.54 -12.29 17.54
C GLY A 155 -4.20 -10.93 17.28
N GLY A 156 -4.89 -10.37 18.29
CA GLY A 156 -5.48 -9.03 18.19
C GLY A 156 -4.43 -7.91 18.08
N MET A 157 -3.28 -8.06 18.74
CA MET A 157 -2.15 -7.13 18.59
C MET A 157 -1.48 -7.26 17.22
N ARG A 158 -1.38 -8.46 16.64
CA ARG A 158 -0.92 -8.63 15.25
C ARG A 158 -1.86 -7.97 14.26
N GLN A 159 -3.17 -8.07 14.48
CA GLN A 159 -4.17 -7.40 13.65
C GLN A 159 -4.11 -5.86 13.80
N ARG A 160 -3.88 -5.35 15.03
CA ARG A 160 -3.63 -3.93 15.28
C ARG A 160 -2.32 -3.45 14.65
N GLY A 161 -1.24 -4.20 14.85
CA GLY A 161 0.04 -4.01 14.18
C GLY A 161 -0.12 -3.98 12.67
N HIS A 162 -0.95 -4.84 12.07
CA HIS A 162 -1.24 -4.80 10.64
C HIS A 162 -1.99 -3.52 10.20
N ARG A 163 -2.84 -2.93 11.06
CA ARG A 163 -3.45 -1.63 10.74
C ARG A 163 -2.39 -0.55 10.48
N PHE A 164 -1.13 -0.72 10.91
CA PHE A 164 0.01 0.06 10.42
C PHE A 164 0.03 0.21 8.90
N LEU A 165 -0.22 -0.85 8.10
CA LEU A 165 -0.25 -0.75 6.64
C LEU A 165 -1.36 0.18 6.14
N LYS A 166 -2.46 0.28 6.90
CA LYS A 166 -3.50 1.29 6.65
C LYS A 166 -2.96 2.70 6.84
N TYR A 167 -2.14 2.93 7.86
CA TYR A 167 -1.49 4.23 8.12
C TYR A 167 -0.28 4.50 7.22
N HIS A 168 0.39 3.46 6.69
CA HIS A 168 1.51 3.60 5.79
C HIS A 168 1.12 4.47 4.59
N SER A 169 -0.04 4.23 3.98
CA SER A 169 -0.62 5.08 2.92
C SER A 169 -0.84 6.54 3.32
N TYR A 170 -1.13 6.82 4.58
CA TYR A 170 -1.44 8.17 5.10
C TYR A 170 -0.20 8.93 5.58
N LEU A 171 0.83 8.21 6.03
CA LEU A 171 2.10 8.80 6.47
C LEU A 171 2.88 9.52 5.36
N PHE A 172 2.45 9.36 4.11
CA PHE A 172 3.03 10.03 2.98
C PHE A 172 2.13 11.11 2.35
N SER A 173 0.97 11.39 2.95
CA SER A 173 0.20 12.60 2.65
C SER A 173 0.37 13.60 3.79
N PRO A 174 1.18 14.66 3.62
CA PRO A 174 1.42 15.66 4.67
C PRO A 174 0.19 16.52 5.05
N ASP A 175 -0.97 16.37 4.37
CA ASP A 175 -2.06 17.34 4.42
C ASP A 175 -3.38 16.86 5.06
N ARG A 176 -3.38 15.91 6.02
CA ARG A 176 -4.62 15.61 6.78
C ARG A 176 -4.39 15.29 8.25
N PRO A 177 -4.70 16.22 9.17
CA PRO A 177 -5.03 15.87 10.54
C PRO A 177 -6.49 15.35 10.58
N ASP A 178 -6.80 14.53 11.57
CA ASP A 178 -8.17 14.27 12.03
C ASP A 178 -9.03 13.34 11.17
N PHE A 179 -8.82 12.03 11.36
CA PHE A 179 -9.84 11.02 11.08
C PHE A 179 -10.25 10.21 12.34
N PHE A 180 -9.78 10.65 13.51
CA PHE A 180 -10.10 10.06 14.80
C PHE A 180 -10.91 11.06 15.61
N SER A 181 -12.22 11.02 15.41
CA SER A 181 -13.16 11.23 16.50
C SER A 181 -14.11 10.02 16.51
N PRO A 182 -14.50 9.54 17.70
CA PRO A 182 -15.22 8.28 17.89
C PRO A 182 -16.53 8.20 17.10
#